data_AF-A0A8K0IU06-F1
#
_entry.id   AF-A0A8K0IU06-F1
#
_cell.length_a   1.000
_cell.length_b   1.000
_cell.length_c   1.000
_cell.angle_alpha   90.00
_cell.angle_beta   90.00
_cell.angle_gamma   90.00
#
_symmetry.space_group_name_H-M   'P 1'
#
loop_
_entity.id
_entity.type
_entity.pdbx_description
1 polymer ?
#
loop_
_entity_poly.entity_id
_entity_poly.type
_entity_poly.pdbx_seq_one_letter_code
_entity_poly.pdbx_strand_id
1 'polypeptide(L)'
;MNSVKVLKKTVDLTYTHARGENRTAVEGAVALDAGNKIAVSNVLGTDEWKVRYAYTHGALQRTVIEPCYDVKANAWDFALTRKFERGHAVKATFRPRSQALDLEWTGDIPFNTTIKPSRFNAVFMSPDA
;
A
#
# COMPACT_ATOMS: atom_id res chain seq x y z
N MET A 1 -6.60 -0.29 20.34
CA MET A 1 -5.83 0.49 19.34
C MET A 1 -5.17 1.61 20.09
N ASN A 2 -3.84 1.61 20.17
CA ASN A 2 -3.09 2.58 20.97
C ASN A 2 -2.71 3.74 20.05
N SER A 3 -3.17 4.95 20.37
CA SER A 3 -2.82 6.15 19.61
C SER A 3 -2.16 7.17 20.52
N VAL A 4 -1.16 7.87 19.99
CA VAL A 4 -0.43 8.91 20.70
C VAL A 4 -0.50 10.19 19.88
N LYS A 5 -0.74 11.32 20.53
CA LYS A 5 -0.73 12.61 19.86
C LYS A 5 0.70 13.17 19.81
N VAL A 6 1.22 13.37 18.61
CA VAL A 6 2.52 14.02 18.36
C VAL A 6 2.26 15.24 17.50
N LEU A 7 2.70 16.42 17.92
CA LEU A 7 2.49 17.68 17.19
C LEU A 7 1.02 17.91 16.74
N LYS A 8 0.06 17.56 17.61
CA LYS A 8 -1.40 17.60 17.35
C LYS A 8 -1.92 16.64 16.28
N LYS A 9 -1.07 15.75 15.74
CA LYS A 9 -1.48 14.65 14.86
C LYS A 9 -1.58 13.36 15.68
N THR A 10 -2.62 12.58 15.40
CA THR A 10 -2.77 11.26 16.00
C THR A 10 -1.89 10.28 15.24
N VAL A 11 -1.00 9.60 15.97
CA VAL A 11 -0.18 8.52 15.46
C VAL A 11 -0.84 7.21 15.89
N ASP A 12 -1.17 6.38 14.92
CA ASP A 12 -1.62 5.01 15.13
C ASP A 12 -0.40 4.11 15.28
N LEU A 13 -0.32 3.35 16.38
CA LEU A 13 0.77 2.41 16.62
C LEU A 13 0.20 1.00 16.75
N THR A 14 0.70 0.10 15.91
CA THR A 14 0.38 -1.32 15.93
C THR A 14 1.62 -2.12 16.29
N TYR A 15 1.49 -2.98 17.29
CA TYR A 15 2.51 -3.94 17.69
C TYR A 15 1.95 -5.34 17.47
N THR A 16 2.71 -6.18 16.75
CA THR A 16 2.33 -7.55 16.43
C THR A 16 3.47 -8.49 16.81
N HIS A 17 3.19 -9.48 17.66
CA HIS A 17 4.14 -10.52 18.00
C HIS A 17 3.60 -11.89 17.57
N ALA A 18 4.23 -12.49 16.56
CA ALA A 18 3.92 -13.81 16.06
C ALA A 18 4.80 -14.84 16.78
N ARG A 19 4.28 -15.43 17.86
CA ARG A 19 5.03 -16.36 18.73
C ARG A 19 5.60 -17.57 17.98
N GLY A 20 4.87 -18.10 16.99
CA GLY A 20 5.30 -19.25 16.20
C GLY A 20 6.51 -18.98 15.30
N GLU A 21 6.69 -17.73 14.88
CA GLU A 21 7.82 -17.29 14.05
C GLU A 21 8.91 -16.60 14.88
N ASN A 22 8.70 -16.46 16.19
CA ASN A 22 9.49 -15.58 17.07
C ASN A 22 9.73 -14.19 16.46
N ARG A 23 8.71 -13.66 15.77
CA ARG A 23 8.80 -12.43 14.98
C ARG A 23 8.00 -11.34 15.63
N THR A 24 8.61 -10.16 15.76
CA THR A 24 7.95 -8.97 16.31
C THR A 24 7.98 -7.86 15.28
N ALA A 25 6.82 -7.30 14.97
CA ALA A 25 6.68 -6.19 14.03
C ALA A 25 6.01 -4.99 14.71
N VAL A 26 6.47 -3.80 14.34
CA VAL A 26 5.90 -2.51 14.76
C VAL A 26 5.56 -1.73 13.51
N GLU A 27 4.36 -1.15 13.48
CA GLU A 27 3.91 -0.22 12.45
C GLU A 27 3.40 1.05 13.10
N GLY A 28 3.90 2.19 12.64
CA GLY A 28 3.41 3.52 13.00
C GLY A 28 2.83 4.21 11.79
N ALA A 29 1.67 4.86 11.92
CA ALA A 29 1.07 5.61 10.84
C ALA A 29 0.49 6.95 11.31
N VAL A 30 0.54 7.95 10.44
CA VAL A 30 0.04 9.30 10.72
C VAL A 30 -0.69 9.84 9.50
N ALA A 31 -1.92 10.33 9.71
CA ALA A 31 -2.64 11.11 8.71
C ALA A 31 -2.11 12.55 8.71
N LEU A 32 -1.57 12.99 7.57
CA LEU A 32 -1.14 14.37 7.39
C LEU A 32 -2.37 15.27 7.19
N ASP A 33 -3.32 14.81 6.37
CA ASP A 33 -4.62 15.42 6.14
C ASP A 33 -5.64 14.35 5.70
N ALA A 34 -6.78 14.75 5.15
CA ALA A 34 -7.85 13.84 4.73
C ALA A 34 -7.48 12.94 3.54
N GLY A 35 -6.50 13.32 2.72
CA GLY A 35 -6.07 12.58 1.54
C GLY A 35 -4.69 11.94 1.68
N ASN A 36 -3.86 12.42 2.61
CA ASN A 36 -2.45 12.05 2.70
C ASN A 36 -2.12 11.35 4.02
N LYS A 37 -1.48 10.18 3.94
CA LYS A 37 -1.05 9.38 5.09
C LYS A 37 0.37 8.85 4.88
N ILE A 38 1.17 8.86 5.95
CA ILE A 38 2.48 8.19 6.00
C ILE A 38 2.39 7.03 6.97
N ALA A 39 2.99 5.90 6.62
CA ALA A 39 3.20 4.77 7.50
C ALA A 39 4.64 4.27 7.41
N VAL A 40 5.18 3.83 8.55
CA VAL A 40 6.49 3.20 8.66
C VAL A 40 6.31 1.91 9.42
N SER A 41 6.92 0.83 8.94
CA SER A 41 6.95 -0.44 9.66
C SER A 41 8.36 -1.01 9.75
N ASN A 42 8.59 -1.75 10.83
CA ASN A 42 9.83 -2.48 11.06
C ASN A 42 9.55 -3.84 11.71
N VAL A 43 10.36 -4.84 11.34
CA VAL A 43 10.49 -6.07 12.11
C VAL A 43 11.67 -5.90 13.06
N LEU A 44 11.39 -5.97 14.36
CA LEU A 44 12.39 -5.68 15.39
C LEU A 44 13.54 -6.70 15.32
N GLY A 45 14.78 -6.19 15.41
CA GLY A 45 15.99 -7.00 15.32
C GLY A 45 16.41 -7.35 13.89
N THR A 46 15.74 -6.80 12.88
CA THR A 46 16.14 -6.95 11.47
C THR A 46 16.29 -5.60 10.77
N ASP A 47 16.80 -5.65 9.54
CA ASP A 47 16.90 -4.55 8.59
C ASP A 47 15.62 -4.33 7.78
N GLU A 48 14.54 -5.08 8.06
CA GLU A 48 13.26 -4.96 7.36
C GLU A 48 12.53 -3.70 7.80
N TRP A 49 12.81 -2.60 7.10
CA TRP A 49 12.09 -1.33 7.23
C TRP A 49 11.29 -1.04 5.96
N LYS A 50 10.05 -0.59 6.14
CA LYS A 50 9.21 -0.13 5.03
C LYS A 50 8.66 1.25 5.32
N VAL A 51 8.70 2.12 4.32
CA VAL A 51 8.07 3.44 4.36
C VAL A 51 7.02 3.49 3.27
N ARG A 52 5.76 3.71 3.66
CA ARG A 52 4.62 3.81 2.75
C ARG A 52 4.03 5.21 2.83
N TYR A 53 3.81 5.81 1.66
CA TYR A 53 2.94 6.97 1.55
C TYR A 53 1.63 6.52 0.92
N ALA A 54 0.52 7.11 1.33
CA ALA A 54 -0.78 6.89 0.71
C ALA A 54 -1.42 8.23 0.38
N TYR A 55 -1.76 8.41 -0.89
CA TYR A 55 -2.50 9.57 -1.40
C TYR A 55 -3.84 9.13 -1.95
N THR A 56 -4.90 9.73 -1.44
CA THR A 56 -6.28 9.48 -1.87
C THR A 56 -6.74 10.65 -2.73
N HIS A 57 -7.04 10.35 -4.00
CA HIS A 57 -7.32 11.35 -5.03
C HIS A 57 -8.83 11.51 -5.31
N GLY A 58 -9.21 12.76 -5.57
CA GLY A 58 -10.54 13.15 -6.06
C GLY A 58 -11.59 13.34 -4.96
N ALA A 59 -12.68 14.03 -5.31
CA ALA A 59 -13.74 14.39 -4.37
C ALA A 59 -14.42 13.17 -3.70
N LEU A 60 -14.48 12.04 -4.41
CA LEU A 60 -15.05 10.79 -3.89
C LEU A 60 -14.02 9.87 -3.23
N GLN A 61 -12.74 10.26 -3.21
CA GLN A 61 -11.67 9.49 -2.56
C GLN A 61 -11.59 8.02 -3.00
N ARG A 62 -11.96 7.75 -4.27
CA ARG A 62 -12.06 6.40 -4.84
C ARG A 62 -10.73 5.89 -5.41
N THR A 63 -9.76 6.76 -5.67
CA THR A 63 -8.44 6.35 -6.14
C THR A 63 -7.43 6.53 -5.02
N VAL A 64 -6.67 5.49 -4.71
CA VAL A 64 -5.58 5.52 -3.74
C VAL A 64 -4.28 5.14 -4.44
N ILE A 65 -3.25 5.95 -4.26
CA ILE A 65 -1.90 5.73 -4.78
C ILE A 65 -0.99 5.50 -3.57
N GLU A 66 -0.28 4.38 -3.55
CA GLU A 66 0.51 3.94 -2.42
C GLU A 66 1.92 3.51 -2.86
N PRO A 67 2.89 4.44 -2.99
CA PRO A 67 4.28 4.06 -3.10
C PRO A 67 4.79 3.54 -1.75
N CYS A 68 5.61 2.50 -1.81
CA CYS A 68 6.24 1.87 -0.67
C CYS A 68 7.71 1.64 -0.98
N TYR A 69 8.58 2.14 -0.13
CA TYR A 69 10.01 1.85 -0.19
C TYR A 69 10.36 0.77 0.81
N ASP A 70 10.96 -0.31 0.33
CA ASP A 70 11.55 -1.37 1.15
C ASP A 70 13.04 -1.09 1.28
N VAL A 71 13.48 -0.76 2.51
CA VAL A 71 14.86 -0.35 2.79
C VAL A 71 15.82 -1.51 2.61
N LYS A 72 15.44 -2.71 3.04
CA LYS A 72 16.27 -3.93 2.92
C LYS A 72 16.45 -4.31 1.46
N ALA A 73 15.37 -4.22 0.69
CA ALA A 73 15.41 -4.50 -0.73
C ALA A 73 15.92 -3.32 -1.56
N ASN A 74 16.18 -2.14 -1.00
CA ASN A 74 16.52 -0.92 -1.74
C ASN A 74 15.64 -0.76 -2.99
N ALA A 75 14.32 -0.91 -2.80
CA ALA A 75 13.39 -1.03 -3.91
C ALA A 75 12.08 -0.31 -3.62
N TRP A 76 11.50 0.23 -4.68
CA TRP A 76 10.16 0.78 -4.67
C TRP A 76 9.16 -0.27 -5.13
N ASP A 77 8.02 -0.31 -4.46
CA ASP A 77 6.78 -0.94 -4.91
C ASP A 77 5.70 0.15 -5.01
N PHE A 78 4.81 0.03 -5.99
CA PHE A 78 3.72 0.98 -6.21
C PHE A 78 2.40 0.24 -6.24
N ALA A 79 1.43 0.66 -5.43
CA ALA A 79 0.06 0.18 -5.53
C ALA A 79 -0.89 1.31 -5.97
N LEU A 80 -1.79 1.00 -6.89
CA LEU A 80 -2.89 1.86 -7.32
C LEU A 80 -4.19 1.12 -7.08
N THR A 81 -5.04 1.64 -6.21
CA THR A 81 -6.36 1.07 -5.94
C THR A 81 -7.46 2.00 -6.45
N ARG A 82 -8.37 1.48 -7.26
CA ARG A 82 -9.62 2.15 -7.63
C ARG A 82 -10.80 1.43 -7.01
N LYS A 83 -11.51 2.12 -6.12
CA LYS A 83 -12.73 1.66 -5.48
C LYS A 83 -13.95 2.02 -6.34
N PHE A 84 -14.90 1.11 -6.38
CA PHE A 84 -16.20 1.25 -7.02
C PHE A 84 -17.30 1.12 -5.96
N GLU A 85 -18.55 1.13 -6.41
CA GLU A 85 -19.69 0.99 -5.51
C GLU A 85 -19.80 -0.44 -4.98
N ARG A 86 -20.58 -0.62 -3.91
CA ARG A 86 -20.83 -1.93 -3.28
C ARG A 86 -19.57 -2.64 -2.77
N GLY A 87 -18.53 -1.87 -2.45
CA GLY A 87 -17.27 -2.40 -1.91
C GLY A 87 -16.35 -3.05 -2.95
N HIS A 88 -16.69 -2.96 -4.24
CA HIS A 88 -15.83 -3.48 -5.29
C HIS A 88 -14.56 -2.63 -5.46
N ALA A 89 -13.45 -3.24 -5.85
CA ALA A 89 -12.20 -2.54 -6.12
C ALA A 89 -11.33 -3.27 -7.14
N VAL A 90 -10.53 -2.52 -7.89
CA VAL A 90 -9.38 -3.03 -8.64
C VAL A 90 -8.13 -2.46 -8.00
N LYS A 91 -7.14 -3.31 -7.73
CA LYS A 91 -5.80 -2.90 -7.28
C LYS A 91 -4.77 -3.40 -8.28
N ALA A 92 -3.91 -2.50 -8.74
CA ALA A 92 -2.70 -2.83 -9.47
C ALA A 92 -1.50 -2.65 -8.55
N THR A 93 -0.59 -3.61 -8.49
CA THR A 93 0.67 -3.49 -7.75
C THR A 93 1.83 -3.71 -8.71
N PHE A 94 2.70 -2.72 -8.84
CA PHE A 94 3.88 -2.80 -9.68
C PHE A 94 5.14 -2.84 -8.81
N ARG A 95 6.00 -3.82 -9.06
CA ARG A 95 7.30 -4.00 -8.41
C ARG A 95 8.40 -3.83 -9.45
N PRO A 96 8.93 -2.61 -9.65
CA PRO A 96 9.98 -2.32 -10.63
C PRO A 96 11.16 -3.30 -10.59
N ARG A 97 11.65 -3.65 -9.38
CA ARG A 97 12.83 -4.50 -9.22
C ARG A 97 12.65 -5.90 -9.83
N SER A 98 11.46 -6.47 -9.73
CA SER A 98 11.15 -7.79 -10.32
C SER A 98 10.39 -7.68 -11.64
N GLN A 99 10.16 -6.45 -12.14
CA GLN A 99 9.31 -6.15 -13.29
C GLN A 99 7.93 -6.83 -13.22
N ALA A 100 7.41 -7.03 -11.99
CA ALA A 100 6.16 -7.73 -11.77
C ALA A 100 5.00 -6.74 -11.68
N LEU A 101 3.90 -7.04 -12.37
CA LEU A 101 2.63 -6.33 -12.28
C LEU A 101 1.54 -7.30 -11.85
N ASP A 102 0.99 -7.08 -10.66
CA ASP A 102 -0.12 -7.86 -10.12
C ASP A 102 -1.42 -7.05 -10.25
N LEU A 103 -2.50 -7.73 -10.64
CA LEU A 103 -3.85 -7.16 -10.69
C LEU A 103 -4.77 -7.98 -9.79
N GLU A 104 -5.46 -7.29 -8.88
CA GLU A 104 -6.37 -7.88 -7.92
C GLU A 104 -7.76 -7.23 -8.07
N TRP A 105 -8.79 -8.07 -8.16
CA TRP A 105 -10.19 -7.65 -8.06
C TRP A 105 -10.73 -8.05 -6.69
N THR A 106 -11.34 -7.09 -6.01
CA THR A 106 -12.11 -7.32 -4.78
C THR A 106 -13.58 -7.09 -5.11
N GLY A 107 -14.43 -8.08 -4.90
CA GLY A 107 -15.86 -7.95 -5.11
C GLY A 107 -16.51 -9.24 -5.59
N ASP A 108 -17.83 -9.29 -5.49
CA ASP A 108 -18.60 -10.43 -5.99
C ASP A 108 -18.39 -10.55 -7.51
N ILE A 109 -17.96 -11.72 -7.94
CA ILE A 109 -17.91 -12.08 -9.36
C ILE A 109 -19.12 -12.99 -9.59
N PRO A 110 -20.16 -12.54 -10.31
CA PRO A 110 -21.28 -13.41 -10.67
C PRO A 110 -20.76 -14.63 -11.44
N PHE A 111 -21.35 -15.80 -11.17
CA PHE A 111 -21.06 -17.02 -11.92
C PHE A 111 -21.23 -16.72 -13.42
N ASN A 112 -20.23 -17.08 -14.25
CA ASN A 112 -20.15 -16.78 -15.69
C ASN A 112 -19.69 -15.36 -16.10
N THR A 113 -19.05 -14.60 -15.22
CA THR A 113 -18.44 -13.31 -15.58
C THR A 113 -17.02 -13.51 -16.14
N THR A 114 -16.75 -12.98 -17.34
CA THR A 114 -15.40 -12.92 -17.90
C THR A 114 -14.77 -11.58 -17.58
N ILE A 115 -13.71 -11.55 -16.77
CA ILE A 115 -12.89 -10.35 -16.56
C ILE A 115 -11.90 -10.26 -17.72
N LYS A 116 -12.11 -9.30 -18.63
CA LYS A 116 -11.18 -9.01 -19.73
C LYS A 116 -10.29 -7.83 -19.32
N PRO A 117 -8.99 -8.03 -19.08
CA PRO A 117 -8.07 -6.91 -18.94
C PRO A 117 -8.03 -6.17 -20.29
N SER A 118 -8.48 -4.93 -20.31
CA SER A 118 -8.44 -4.08 -21.50
C SER A 118 -7.18 -3.23 -21.44
N ARG A 119 -6.21 -3.54 -22.33
CA ARG A 119 -4.97 -2.78 -22.63
C ARG A 119 -4.27 -2.14 -21.44
N PHE A 120 -3.20 -2.78 -20.97
CA PHE A 120 -2.19 -2.14 -20.14
C PHE A 120 -1.12 -1.49 -21.04
N ASN A 121 -1.25 -0.19 -21.31
CA ASN A 121 -0.12 0.60 -21.82
C ASN A 121 0.63 1.16 -20.62
N ALA A 122 1.59 0.40 -20.11
CA ALA A 122 2.50 0.93 -19.14
C ALA A 122 3.74 1.44 -19.87
N VAL A 123 3.75 2.75 -20.19
CA VAL A 123 4.97 3.44 -20.60
C VAL A 123 5.72 3.76 -19.31
N PHE A 124 6.68 2.92 -18.96
CA PHE A 124 7.59 3.21 -17.85
C PHE A 124 8.83 3.87 -18.42
N MET A 125 9.00 5.17 -18.14
CA MET A 125 10.29 5.81 -18.30
C MET A 125 11.26 5.17 -17.30
N SER A 126 12.35 4.61 -17.82
CA SER A 126 13.55 4.32 -17.03
C SER A 126 13.93 5.61 -16.29
N PRO A 127 14.18 5.59 -14.96
CA PRO A 127 15.05 6.60 -14.39
C PRO A 127 16.45 6.27 -14.88
N ASP A 128 16.81 6.81 -16.05
CA ASP A 128 18.17 6.71 -16.55
C ASP A 128 19.12 7.43 -15.59
N ALA A 129 20.14 6.66 -15.17
CA ALA A 129 21.45 7.05 -14.62
C ALA A 129 21.51 7.72 -13.23
#